data_AF-A0A1Q6H3X1-F1
#
_entry.id   AF-A0A1Q6H3X1-F1
#
_cell.length_a   1.000
_cell.length_b   1.000
_cell.length_c   1.000
_cell.angle_alpha   90.00
_cell.angle_beta   90.00
_cell.angle_gamma   90.00
#
_symmetry.space_group_name_H-M   'P 1'
#
loop_
_entity.id
_entity.type
_entity.pdbx_description
1 polymer ?
#
loop_
_entity_poly.entity_id
_entity_poly.type
_entity_poly.pdbx_seq_one_letter_code
_entity_poly.pdbx_strand_id
1 'polypeptide(L)'
;MDYFFYRLYRMYDKHGDPPLCSSICYLSFCLDVIFLIVYVYLVNTIDRYIWFLEDFYPILFVLLIQLILVLYWSFRYSDKKILELKKKYQGCLRNKLIADWMIFLVPICIIIILFALLYYSIEL
;
A
#
# COMPACT_ATOMS: atom_id res chain seq x y z
N MET A 1 -2.10 10.46 0.52
CA MET A 1 -1.81 9.54 1.65
C MET A 1 -2.60 9.90 2.91
N ASP A 2 -2.41 11.08 3.53
CA ASP A 2 -3.07 11.44 4.80
C ASP A 2 -4.61 11.29 4.83
N TYR A 3 -5.29 11.58 3.72
CA TYR A 3 -6.74 11.38 3.62
C TYR A 3 -7.14 9.90 3.64
N PHE A 4 -6.45 9.06 2.85
CA PHE A 4 -6.67 7.62 2.81
C PHE A 4 -6.35 6.98 4.14
N PHE A 5 -5.22 7.35 4.76
CA PHE A 5 -4.87 6.91 6.10
C PHE A 5 -5.96 7.25 7.12
N TYR A 6 -6.45 8.49 7.13
CA TYR A 6 -7.53 8.89 8.05
C TYR A 6 -8.80 8.07 7.85
N ARG A 7 -9.18 7.78 6.60
CA ARG A 7 -10.38 6.97 6.30
C ARG A 7 -10.21 5.53 6.76
N LEU A 8 -9.07 4.91 6.46
CA LEU A 8 -8.73 3.57 6.94
C LEU A 8 -8.74 3.53 8.46
N TYR A 9 -8.08 4.49 9.10
CA TYR A 9 -8.02 4.58 10.56
C TYR A 9 -9.43 4.63 11.15
N ARG A 10 -10.29 5.52 10.64
CA ARG A 10 -11.68 5.63 11.10
C ARG A 10 -12.49 4.36 10.84
N MET A 11 -12.24 3.66 9.74
CA MET A 11 -12.92 2.41 9.43
C MET A 11 -12.55 1.31 10.41
N TYR A 12 -11.25 1.05 10.61
CA TYR A 12 -10.79 0.04 11.55
C TYR A 12 -11.21 0.37 12.99
N ASP A 13 -11.17 1.65 13.37
CA ASP A 13 -11.64 2.13 14.69
C ASP A 13 -13.14 1.83 14.91
N LYS A 14 -13.98 1.94 13.86
CA LYS A 14 -15.39 1.56 13.92
C LYS A 14 -15.62 0.05 14.08
N HIS A 15 -14.71 -0.78 13.58
CA HIS A 15 -14.82 -2.25 13.63
C HIS A 15 -14.21 -2.83 14.92
N GLY A 16 -13.54 -2.02 15.74
CA GLY A 16 -12.85 -2.46 16.96
C GLY A 16 -11.46 -3.02 16.71
N ASP A 17 -10.95 -2.94 15.48
CA ASP A 17 -9.59 -3.35 15.12
C ASP A 17 -8.57 -2.29 15.53
N PRO A 18 -7.29 -2.67 15.78
CA PRO A 18 -6.22 -1.71 16.07
C PRO A 18 -6.02 -0.76 14.87
N PRO A 19 -6.47 0.50 14.94
CA PRO A 19 -6.72 1.30 13.75
C PRO A 19 -5.43 1.81 13.11
N LEU A 20 -4.42 2.09 13.93
CA LEU A 20 -3.09 2.52 13.47
C LEU A 20 -2.38 1.39 12.71
N CYS A 21 -2.24 0.23 13.36
CA CYS A 21 -1.53 -0.92 12.80
C CYS A 21 -2.20 -1.40 11.49
N SER A 22 -3.52 -1.55 11.50
CA SER A 22 -4.28 -2.02 10.34
C SER A 22 -4.19 -1.06 9.16
N SER A 23 -4.26 0.26 9.41
CA SER A 23 -4.11 1.28 8.36
C SER A 23 -2.71 1.31 7.77
N ILE A 24 -1.68 1.14 8.59
CA ILE A 24 -0.28 1.10 8.16
C ILE A 24 -0.03 -0.16 7.33
N CYS A 25 -0.49 -1.33 7.79
CA CYS A 25 -0.34 -2.58 7.05
C CYS A 25 -1.00 -2.49 5.68
N TYR A 26 -2.22 -1.96 5.62
CA TYR A 26 -2.94 -1.76 4.38
C TYR A 26 -2.19 -0.83 3.40
N LEU A 27 -1.72 0.33 3.87
CA LEU A 27 -1.00 1.28 3.01
C LEU A 27 0.35 0.73 2.54
N SER A 28 1.04 0.00 3.42
CA SER A 28 2.32 -0.65 3.09
C SER A 28 2.08 -1.68 2.00
N PHE A 29 1.10 -2.58 2.20
CA PHE A 29 0.74 -3.59 1.21
C PHE A 29 0.45 -3.00 -0.18
N CYS A 30 -0.35 -1.93 -0.26
CA CYS A 30 -0.62 -1.27 -1.55
C CYS A 30 0.66 -0.77 -2.22
N LEU A 31 1.62 -0.24 -1.45
CA LEU A 31 2.90 0.22 -1.98
C LEU A 31 3.78 -0.96 -2.41
N ASP A 32 3.80 -2.05 -1.66
CA ASP A 32 4.58 -3.24 -2.00
C ASP A 32 4.14 -3.83 -3.34
N VAL A 33 2.82 -3.91 -3.58
CA VAL A 33 2.28 -4.38 -4.87
C VAL A 33 2.65 -3.40 -6.00
N ILE A 34 2.63 -2.08 -5.76
CA ILE A 34 3.10 -1.10 -6.74
C ILE A 34 4.59 -1.25 -7.04
N PHE A 35 5.43 -1.47 -6.01
CA PHE A 35 6.85 -1.73 -6.18
C PHE A 35 7.08 -3.00 -7.01
N LEU A 36 6.30 -4.05 -6.77
CA LEU A 36 6.37 -5.29 -7.54
C LEU A 36 5.99 -5.07 -9.01
N ILE A 37 4.95 -4.28 -9.29
CA ILE A 37 4.57 -3.89 -10.66
C ILE A 37 5.73 -3.19 -11.37
N VAL A 38 6.34 -2.19 -10.72
CA VAL A 38 7.47 -1.44 -11.29
C VAL A 38 8.65 -2.37 -11.52
N TYR A 39 8.94 -3.25 -10.57
CA TYR A 39 10.00 -4.25 -10.69
C TYR A 39 9.79 -5.15 -11.90
N VAL A 40 8.61 -5.76 -12.06
CA VAL A 40 8.26 -6.61 -13.21
C VAL A 40 8.41 -5.84 -14.52
N TYR A 41 7.90 -4.61 -14.59
CA TYR A 41 8.03 -3.77 -15.77
C TYR A 41 9.50 -3.50 -16.14
N LEU A 42 10.34 -3.18 -15.16
CA LEU A 42 11.77 -2.93 -15.38
C LEU A 42 12.52 -4.20 -15.83
N VAL A 43 12.20 -5.35 -15.23
CA VAL A 43 12.77 -6.65 -15.63
C VAL A 43 12.50 -6.92 -17.11
N ASN A 44 11.23 -6.82 -17.52
CA ASN A 44 10.81 -7.10 -18.89
C ASN A 44 11.34 -6.10 -19.92
N THR A 45 11.67 -4.87 -19.50
CA THR A 45 12.14 -3.82 -20.42
C THR A 45 13.68 -3.84 -20.58
N ILE A 46 14.43 -4.27 -19.57
CA ILE A 46 15.90 -4.09 -19.51
C ILE A 46 16.68 -5.39 -19.76
N ASP A 47 16.01 -6.54 -19.77
CA ASP A 47 16.37 -7.84 -20.37
C ASP A 47 17.80 -8.41 -20.21
N ARG A 48 18.71 -7.87 -19.38
CA ARG A 48 20.10 -8.40 -19.33
C ARG A 48 20.93 -8.26 -18.06
N TYR A 49 20.42 -7.68 -16.96
CA TYR A 49 21.27 -7.40 -15.78
C TYR A 49 20.84 -8.06 -14.46
N ILE A 50 19.84 -8.93 -14.48
CA ILE A 50 19.24 -9.46 -13.23
C ILE A 50 19.86 -10.81 -12.86
N TRP A 51 21.18 -10.83 -12.74
CA TRP A 51 21.92 -11.92 -12.11
C TRP A 51 21.84 -11.84 -10.55
N PHE A 52 21.12 -10.84 -10.02
CA PHE A 52 21.00 -10.55 -8.58
C PHE A 52 19.94 -11.38 -7.84
N LEU A 53 19.24 -12.29 -8.54
CA LEU A 53 18.00 -12.94 -8.08
C LEU A 53 18.04 -14.47 -8.04
N GLU A 54 19.23 -15.07 -7.91
CA GLU A 54 19.30 -16.52 -7.68
C GLU A 54 18.84 -16.87 -6.23
N ASP A 55 17.57 -17.23 -6.18
CA ASP A 55 16.88 -18.20 -5.34
C ASP A 55 16.55 -17.91 -3.87
N PHE A 56 17.11 -16.89 -3.20
CA PHE A 56 16.70 -16.59 -1.80
C PHE A 56 16.61 -15.11 -1.41
N TYR A 57 17.24 -14.20 -2.15
CA TYR A 57 17.28 -12.77 -1.84
C TYR A 57 16.00 -11.95 -2.09
N PRO A 58 15.10 -12.25 -3.05
CA PRO A 58 14.00 -11.35 -3.36
C PRO A 58 12.93 -11.29 -2.26
N ILE A 59 12.63 -12.41 -1.59
CA ILE A 59 11.65 -12.43 -0.50
C ILE A 59 12.18 -11.63 0.69
N LEU A 60 13.45 -11.84 1.06
CA LEU A 60 14.10 -11.10 2.15
C LEU A 60 14.14 -9.59 1.83
N PHE A 61 14.42 -9.24 0.58
CA PHE A 61 14.42 -7.85 0.12
C PHE A 61 13.05 -7.19 0.22
N VAL A 62 11.98 -7.89 -0.21
CA VAL A 62 10.60 -7.41 -0.05
C VAL A 62 10.24 -7.24 1.43
N LEU A 63 10.59 -8.21 2.28
CA LEU A 63 10.35 -8.12 3.73
C LEU A 63 11.10 -6.95 4.38
N LEU A 64 12.33 -6.64 3.93
CA LEU A 64 13.09 -5.49 4.41
C LEU A 64 12.43 -4.17 3.98
N ILE A 65 11.99 -4.06 2.72
CA ILE A 65 11.24 -2.89 2.24
C ILE A 65 9.95 -2.72 3.05
N GLN A 66 9.22 -3.80 3.27
CA GLN A 66 8.00 -3.81 4.09
C GLN A 66 8.27 -3.27 5.50
N LEU A 67 9.34 -3.75 6.15
CA LEU A 67 9.73 -3.30 7.48
C LEU A 67 10.06 -1.81 7.49
N ILE A 68 10.84 -1.33 6.52
CA ILE A 68 11.20 0.09 6.39
C ILE A 68 9.95 0.95 6.21
N LEU A 69 9.02 0.52 5.35
CA LEU A 69 7.76 1.24 5.11
C LEU A 69 6.90 1.29 6.37
N VAL A 70 6.71 0.16 7.05
CA VAL A 70 5.93 0.10 8.29
C VAL A 70 6.52 1.02 9.36
N LEU A 71 7.84 1.01 9.53
CA LEU A 71 8.53 1.92 10.45
C LEU A 71 8.33 3.38 10.05
N TYR A 72 8.55 3.72 8.78
CA TYR A 72 8.34 5.08 8.25
C TYR A 72 6.93 5.59 8.51
N TRP A 73 5.91 4.78 8.20
CA TRP A 73 4.51 5.13 8.41
C TRP A 73 4.17 5.28 9.89
N SER A 74 4.74 4.43 10.75
CA SER A 74 4.56 4.50 12.20
C SER A 74 5.14 5.80 12.78
N PHE A 75 6.32 6.22 12.34
CA PHE A 75 6.90 7.51 12.71
C PHE A 75 6.10 8.69 12.17
N ARG A 76 5.63 8.59 10.92
CA ARG A 76 4.87 9.66 10.24
C ARG A 76 3.51 9.91 10.88
N TYR A 77 2.81 8.84 11.27
CA TYR A 77 1.46 8.86 11.84
C TYR A 77 1.46 8.68 13.36
N SER A 78 2.19 9.57 14.05
CA SER A 78 2.11 9.69 15.51
C SER A 78 0.73 10.12 15.99
N ASP A 79 0.42 9.89 17.27
CA ASP A 79 -0.86 10.27 17.89
C ASP A 79 -1.23 11.74 17.67
N LYS A 80 -0.24 12.63 17.75
CA LYS A 80 -0.41 14.06 17.46
C LYS A 80 -0.91 14.28 16.03
N LYS A 81 -0.30 13.59 15.07
CA LYS A 81 -0.69 13.67 13.66
C LYS A 81 -2.08 13.11 13.45
N ILE A 82 -2.42 11.97 14.06
CA ILE A 82 -3.76 11.38 13.98
C ILE A 82 -4.81 12.36 14.47
N LEU A 83 -4.56 13.05 15.58
CA LEU A 83 -5.48 14.05 16.14
C LEU A 83 -5.68 15.24 15.17
N GLU A 84 -4.60 15.73 14.56
CA GLU A 84 -4.69 16.77 13.52
C GLU A 84 -5.53 16.32 12.33
N LEU A 85 -5.31 15.09 11.84
CA LEU A 85 -6.07 14.53 10.72
C LEU A 85 -7.55 14.35 11.06
N LYS A 86 -7.87 13.92 12.28
CA LYS A 86 -9.25 13.85 12.78
C LYS A 86 -9.91 15.22 12.69
N LYS A 87 -9.28 16.27 13.24
CA LYS A 87 -9.81 17.64 13.17
C LYS A 87 -9.95 18.16 11.74
N LYS A 88 -8.95 17.89 10.88
CA LYS A 88 -8.90 18.38 9.49
C LYS A 88 -9.97 17.74 8.60
N TYR A 89 -10.24 16.45 8.76
CA TYR A 89 -11.12 15.70 7.87
C TYR A 89 -12.49 15.37 8.47
N GLN A 90 -12.74 15.70 9.73
CA GLN A 90 -14.07 15.61 10.33
C GLN A 90 -15.06 16.49 9.55
N GLY A 91 -16.16 15.90 9.09
CA GLY A 91 -17.19 16.60 8.30
C GLY A 91 -16.80 16.98 6.87
N CYS A 92 -15.62 16.57 6.37
CA CYS A 92 -15.17 16.92 5.02
C CYS A 92 -16.12 16.40 3.93
N LEU A 93 -16.43 17.22 2.92
CA LEU A 93 -17.28 16.86 1.78
C LEU A 93 -16.77 15.62 1.03
N ARG A 94 -15.43 15.45 0.93
CA ARG A 94 -14.81 14.25 0.35
C ARG A 94 -15.27 12.96 1.03
N ASN A 95 -15.64 13.02 2.32
CA ASN A 95 -16.14 11.85 3.04
C ASN A 95 -17.51 11.38 2.57
N LYS A 96 -18.30 12.27 1.96
CA LYS A 96 -19.60 11.93 1.35
C LYS A 96 -19.43 11.38 -0.07
N LEU A 97 -18.43 11.86 -0.79
CA LEU A 97 -18.18 11.48 -2.20
C LEU A 97 -17.54 10.10 -2.31
N ILE A 98 -16.52 9.82 -1.50
CA ILE A 98 -15.79 8.55 -1.55
C ILE A 98 -16.36 7.64 -0.49
N ALA A 99 -17.02 6.55 -0.88
CA ALA A 99 -17.54 5.57 0.05
C ALA A 99 -16.41 4.73 0.66
N ASP A 100 -16.62 4.28 1.90
CA ASP A 100 -15.66 3.46 2.66
C ASP A 100 -15.27 2.17 1.89
N TRP A 101 -16.24 1.52 1.22
CA TRP A 101 -16.00 0.32 0.40
C TRP A 101 -15.11 0.57 -0.82
N MET A 102 -15.17 1.77 -1.41
CA MET A 102 -14.33 2.11 -2.58
C MET A 102 -12.85 2.16 -2.21
N ILE A 103 -12.54 2.55 -0.97
CA ILE A 103 -11.16 2.51 -0.47
C ILE A 103 -10.74 1.06 -0.37
N PHE A 104 -11.52 0.18 0.26
CA PHE A 104 -11.22 -1.25 0.38
C PHE A 104 -10.92 -1.96 -0.96
N LEU A 105 -11.56 -1.55 -2.06
CA LEU A 105 -11.31 -2.12 -3.38
C LEU A 105 -9.94 -1.76 -3.99
N VAL A 106 -9.25 -0.73 -3.50
CA VAL A 106 -7.98 -0.26 -4.08
C VAL A 106 -6.93 -1.38 -4.22
N PRO A 107 -6.58 -2.16 -3.18
CA PRO A 107 -5.62 -3.25 -3.29
C PRO A 107 -6.05 -4.32 -4.29
N ILE A 108 -7.35 -4.62 -4.38
CA ILE A 108 -7.89 -5.58 -5.35
C ILE A 108 -7.63 -5.07 -6.77
N CYS A 109 -7.91 -3.80 -7.04
CA CYS A 109 -7.62 -3.19 -8.35
C CYS A 109 -6.13 -3.24 -8.69
N ILE A 110 -5.25 -2.94 -7.72
CA ILE A 110 -3.79 -2.96 -7.93
C ILE A 110 -3.30 -4.39 -8.23
N ILE A 111 -3.83 -5.40 -7.52
CA ILE A 111 -3.51 -6.82 -7.76
C ILE A 111 -3.97 -7.26 -9.15
N ILE A 112 -5.18 -6.88 -9.59
CA ILE A 112 -5.67 -7.21 -10.93
C ILE A 112 -4.75 -6.63 -12.00
N ILE A 113 -4.27 -5.38 -11.83
CA ILE A 113 -3.31 -4.75 -12.75
C ILE A 113 -2.00 -5.53 -12.78
N LEU A 114 -1.48 -5.94 -11.62
CA LEU A 114 -0.26 -6.76 -11.55
C LEU A 114 -0.42 -8.07 -12.32
N PHE A 115 -1.52 -8.80 -12.11
CA PHE A 115 -1.78 -10.05 -12.83
C PHE A 115 -1.93 -9.84 -14.33
N ALA A 116 -2.60 -8.77 -14.76
CA ALA A 116 -2.71 -8.44 -16.18
C ALA A 116 -1.33 -8.19 -16.80
N LEU A 117 -0.46 -7.42 -16.14
CA LEU A 117 0.90 -7.17 -16.60
C LEU A 117 1.76 -8.43 -16.66
N LEU A 118 1.66 -9.29 -15.64
CA LEU A 118 2.35 -10.58 -15.62
C LEU A 118 1.89 -11.48 -16.78
N TYR A 119 0.58 -11.53 -17.05
CA TYR A 119 0.03 -12.27 -18.17
C TYR A 119 0.60 -11.79 -19.52
N TYR A 120 0.57 -10.47 -19.77
CA TYR A 120 1.14 -9.89 -20.99
C TYR A 120 2.65 -10.13 -21.13
N SER A 121 3.39 -10.20 -20.02
CA SER A 121 4.82 -10.48 -20.08
C SER A 121 5.20 -11.92 -20.35
N ILE A 122 4.28 -12.88 -20.18
CA ILE A 122 4.51 -14.30 -20.48
C ILE A 122 4.25 -14.61 -21.97
N GLU A 123 3.40 -13.83 -22.63
CA GLU A 123 3.06 -14.00 -24.06
C GLU A 123 4.08 -13.38 -25.03
N LEU A 124 5.09 -12.66 -24.53
CA LEU A 124 6.15 -11.98 -25.29
C LEU A 124 7.45 -12.79 -25.29
#